data_AF-A0A842XLN1-F1
#
_entry.id   AF-A0A842XLN1-F1
#
_cell.length_a   1.000
_cell.length_b   1.000
_cell.length_c   1.000
_cell.angle_alpha   90.00
_cell.angle_beta   90.00
_cell.angle_gamma   90.00
#
_symmetry.space_group_name_H-M   'P 1'
#
loop_
_entity.id
_entity.type
_entity.pdbx_description
1 polymer ?
#
loop_
_entity_poly.entity_id
_entity_poly.type
_entity_poly.pdbx_seq_one_letter_code
_entity_poly.pdbx_strand_id
1 'polypeptide(L)'
;MDAGKDPSESPWIWNRAEKEAKADVLSFPERTGQPFAVVGFLFFIAFIAIHQTKPTGFLTDDFGTVAAVLLYGMLIVGMLPAMVRFFTGRKNPGRLFEAGGLAFCFVAEFYLLVVFPFNFAHFAEPLVFLIDWVSGTFARLMLGFAVLMSAIFSIHNLLLYFSVRRLTELGDSSPKPSEP
;
A
#
# COMPACT_ATOMS: atom_id res chain seq x y z
N MET A 1 -8.63 19.97 26.96
CA MET A 1 -9.53 19.62 25.85
C MET A 1 -9.74 18.11 25.91
N ASP A 2 -10.71 17.66 26.71
CA ASP A 2 -11.08 16.22 26.84
C ASP A 2 -12.44 15.91 26.19
N ALA A 3 -13.02 16.88 25.48
CA ALA A 3 -14.32 16.75 24.83
C ALA A 3 -14.17 15.89 23.55
N GLY A 4 -14.36 14.59 23.68
CA GLY A 4 -14.40 13.67 22.53
C GLY A 4 -13.78 12.29 22.77
N LYS A 5 -13.09 12.09 23.90
CA LYS A 5 -12.51 10.79 24.24
C LYS A 5 -13.61 9.81 24.63
N ASP A 6 -13.85 8.82 23.78
CA ASP A 6 -14.72 7.69 24.09
C ASP A 6 -14.03 6.84 25.17
N PRO A 7 -14.63 6.63 26.35
CA PRO A 7 -14.02 5.84 27.42
C PRO A 7 -13.78 4.37 27.03
N SER A 8 -14.39 3.90 25.94
CA SER A 8 -14.16 2.55 25.39
C SER A 8 -12.96 2.46 24.43
N GLU A 9 -12.43 3.59 23.95
CA GLU A 9 -11.32 3.58 23.00
C GLU A 9 -9.96 3.37 23.69
N SER A 10 -9.14 2.50 23.09
CA SER A 10 -7.78 2.24 23.57
C SER A 10 -6.95 3.55 23.59
N PRO A 11 -6.30 3.89 24.72
CA PRO A 11 -5.47 5.10 24.82
C PRO A 11 -4.36 5.16 23.77
N TRP A 12 -3.86 4.01 23.33
CA TRP A 12 -2.85 3.92 22.29
C TRP A 12 -3.39 4.36 20.91
N ILE A 13 -4.58 3.88 20.53
CA ILE A 13 -5.23 4.23 19.26
C ILE A 13 -5.56 5.72 19.25
N TRP A 14 -6.12 6.23 20.34
CA TRP A 14 -6.50 7.64 20.46
C TRP A 14 -5.30 8.58 20.29
N ASN A 15 -4.24 8.37 21.07
CA ASN A 15 -3.04 9.22 21.01
C ASN A 15 -2.40 9.18 19.62
N ARG A 16 -2.44 8.02 18.95
CA ARG A 16 -1.96 7.89 17.58
C ARG A 16 -2.85 8.67 16.61
N ALA A 17 -4.17 8.48 16.67
CA ALA A 17 -5.11 9.17 15.81
C ALA A 17 -5.04 10.69 15.96
N GLU A 18 -4.87 11.21 17.18
CA GLU A 18 -4.71 12.65 17.43
C GLU A 18 -3.43 13.19 16.78
N LYS A 19 -2.31 12.49 16.94
CA LYS A 19 -1.04 12.85 16.30
C LYS A 19 -1.18 12.84 14.77
N GLU A 20 -1.82 11.82 14.21
CA GLU A 20 -2.01 11.68 12.77
C GLU A 20 -3.00 12.72 12.21
N ALA A 21 -4.03 13.09 12.97
CA ALA A 21 -4.97 14.16 12.58
C ALA A 21 -4.28 15.52 12.50
N LYS A 22 -3.41 15.85 13.48
CA LYS A 22 -2.61 17.09 13.48
C LYS A 22 -1.61 17.15 12.31
N ALA A 23 -1.13 16.00 11.86
CA ALA A 23 -0.16 15.88 10.77
C ALA A 23 -0.79 15.46 9.43
N ASP A 24 -2.12 15.59 9.30
CA ASP A 24 -2.87 15.06 8.15
C ASP A 24 -2.61 15.83 6.85
N VAL A 25 -2.41 17.15 6.95
CA VAL A 25 -2.08 17.99 5.79
C VAL A 25 -0.63 17.71 5.37
N LEU A 26 -0.45 17.38 4.10
CA LEU A 26 0.86 17.16 3.51
C LEU A 26 1.60 18.50 3.34
N SER A 27 2.86 18.52 3.75
CA SER A 27 3.80 19.57 3.36
C SER A 27 4.04 19.53 1.84
N PHE A 28 4.52 20.63 1.29
CA PHE A 28 4.83 20.72 -0.14
C PHE A 28 5.79 19.60 -0.61
N PRO A 29 6.91 19.31 0.07
CA PRO A 29 7.80 18.22 -0.33
C PRO A 29 7.14 16.84 -0.27
N GLU A 30 6.34 16.56 0.77
CA GLU A 30 5.61 15.28 0.89
C GLU A 30 4.60 15.11 -0.25
N ARG A 31 3.94 16.21 -0.65
CA ARG A 31 2.97 16.21 -1.75
C ARG A 31 3.65 16.03 -3.11
N THR A 32 4.74 16.75 -3.38
CA THR A 32 5.51 16.60 -4.63
C THR A 32 6.26 15.28 -4.71
N GLY A 33 6.44 14.58 -3.58
CA GLY A 33 6.97 13.22 -3.52
C GLY A 33 6.01 12.16 -4.11
N GLN A 34 4.69 12.39 -4.05
CA GLN A 34 3.70 11.38 -4.44
C GLN A 34 3.78 10.95 -5.93
N PRO A 35 3.96 11.87 -6.90
CA PRO A 35 4.15 11.49 -8.30
C PRO A 35 5.34 10.56 -8.55
N PHE A 36 6.44 10.68 -7.77
CA PHE A 36 7.59 9.78 -7.92
C PHE A 36 7.25 8.34 -7.57
N ALA A 37 6.40 8.12 -6.57
CA ALA A 37 5.90 6.78 -6.25
C ALA A 37 5.08 6.20 -7.41
N VAL A 38 4.17 6.99 -7.99
CA VAL A 38 3.36 6.58 -9.16
C VAL A 38 4.27 6.24 -10.35
N VAL A 39 5.26 7.08 -10.65
CA VAL A 39 6.23 6.82 -11.71
C VAL A 39 7.00 5.52 -11.46
N GLY A 40 7.41 5.24 -10.22
CA GLY A 40 8.04 3.98 -9.83
C GLY A 40 7.16 2.75 -10.13
N PHE A 41 5.86 2.80 -9.80
CA PHE A 41 4.93 1.74 -10.16
C PHE A 41 4.75 1.58 -11.67
N LEU A 42 4.70 2.68 -12.44
CA LEU A 42 4.62 2.62 -13.90
C LEU A 42 5.86 1.95 -14.52
N PHE A 43 7.06 2.26 -14.00
CA PHE A 43 8.29 1.57 -14.40
C PHE A 43 8.21 0.07 -14.12
N PHE A 44 7.67 -0.31 -12.97
CA PHE A 44 7.54 -1.71 -12.61
C PHE A 44 6.49 -2.44 -13.46
N ILE A 45 5.36 -1.82 -13.77
CA ILE A 45 4.37 -2.33 -14.73
C ILE A 45 5.01 -2.55 -16.10
N ALA A 46 5.76 -1.56 -16.60
CA ALA A 46 6.44 -1.65 -17.88
C ALA A 46 7.47 -2.79 -17.88
N PHE A 47 8.23 -2.94 -16.79
CA PHE A 47 9.18 -4.04 -16.61
C PHE A 47 8.50 -5.40 -16.73
N ILE A 48 7.41 -5.63 -15.98
CA ILE A 48 6.67 -6.90 -16.02
C ILE A 48 6.07 -7.14 -17.42
N ALA A 49 5.49 -6.12 -18.05
CA ALA A 49 4.90 -6.23 -19.38
C ALA A 49 5.94 -6.59 -20.46
N ILE A 50 7.15 -6.04 -20.39
CA ILE A 50 8.24 -6.40 -21.29
C ILE A 50 8.63 -7.87 -21.12
N HIS A 51 8.70 -8.37 -19.89
CA HIS A 51 9.07 -9.76 -19.62
C HIS A 51 7.95 -10.75 -19.93
N GLN A 52 6.69 -10.30 -19.95
CA GLN A 52 5.55 -11.13 -20.37
C GLN A 52 5.43 -11.24 -21.89
N THR A 53 5.80 -10.20 -22.63
CA THR A 53 5.66 -10.15 -24.09
C THR A 53 6.89 -10.66 -24.85
N LYS A 54 8.02 -10.84 -24.16
CA LYS A 54 9.26 -11.34 -24.73
C LYS A 54 9.61 -12.71 -24.13
N PRO A 55 10.24 -13.61 -24.90
CA PRO A 55 10.68 -14.92 -24.41
C PRO A 55 11.92 -14.76 -23.52
N THR A 56 11.71 -14.20 -22.33
CA THR A 56 12.75 -13.96 -21.33
C THR A 56 12.90 -15.12 -20.35
N GLY A 57 11.95 -16.08 -20.36
CA GLY A 57 11.89 -17.17 -19.39
C GLY A 57 11.51 -16.74 -17.97
N PHE A 58 11.25 -15.45 -17.72
CA PHE A 58 10.91 -14.94 -16.40
C PHE A 58 9.45 -15.21 -15.98
N LEU A 59 8.50 -14.99 -16.89
CA LEU A 59 7.11 -15.39 -16.72
C LEU A 59 6.90 -16.62 -17.61
N THR A 60 6.77 -17.80 -16.99
CA THR A 60 6.56 -19.06 -17.72
C THR A 60 5.12 -19.16 -18.21
N ASP A 61 4.82 -20.11 -19.09
CA ASP A 61 3.45 -20.37 -19.55
C ASP A 61 2.49 -20.76 -18.40
N ASP A 62 3.03 -21.21 -17.27
CA ASP A 62 2.27 -21.48 -16.03
C ASP A 62 1.79 -20.18 -15.35
N PHE A 63 2.38 -19.03 -15.68
CA PHE A 63 1.92 -17.70 -15.26
C PHE A 63 0.68 -17.30 -16.06
N GLY A 64 -0.44 -17.93 -15.71
CA GLY A 64 -1.71 -17.75 -16.41
C GLY A 64 -2.34 -16.36 -16.23
N THR A 65 -3.40 -16.11 -17.02
CA THR A 65 -4.11 -14.82 -17.05
C THR A 65 -4.56 -14.33 -15.67
N VAL A 66 -4.98 -15.21 -14.78
CA VAL A 66 -5.41 -14.84 -13.41
C VAL A 66 -4.24 -14.30 -12.60
N ALA A 67 -3.08 -14.97 -12.63
CA ALA A 67 -1.88 -14.51 -11.95
C ALA A 67 -1.41 -13.15 -12.50
N ALA A 68 -1.48 -12.96 -13.82
CA ALA A 68 -1.18 -11.69 -14.46
C ALA A 68 -2.14 -10.58 -13.98
N VAL A 69 -3.45 -10.80 -14.03
CA VAL A 69 -4.46 -9.82 -13.59
C VAL A 69 -4.26 -9.43 -12.13
N LEU A 70 -3.97 -10.40 -11.26
CA LEU A 70 -3.70 -10.13 -9.85
C LEU A 70 -2.40 -9.34 -9.67
N LEU A 71 -1.32 -9.69 -10.38
CA LEU A 71 -0.05 -8.98 -10.33
C LEU A 71 -0.19 -7.52 -10.79
N TYR A 72 -0.74 -7.28 -11.99
CA TYR A 72 -0.97 -5.92 -12.47
C TYR A 72 -1.98 -5.17 -11.60
N GLY A 73 -3.02 -5.85 -11.12
CA GLY A 73 -4.00 -5.31 -10.20
C GLY A 73 -3.33 -4.74 -8.96
N MET A 74 -2.40 -5.48 -8.34
CA MET A 74 -1.66 -5.03 -7.15
C MET A 74 -0.86 -3.76 -7.43
N LEU A 75 -0.19 -3.70 -8.58
CA LEU A 75 0.58 -2.52 -8.99
C LEU A 75 -0.32 -1.31 -9.22
N ILE A 76 -1.50 -1.51 -9.82
CA ILE A 76 -2.48 -0.46 -10.04
C ILE A 76 -3.05 0.06 -8.72
N VAL A 77 -3.52 -0.82 -7.84
CA VAL A 77 -4.08 -0.39 -6.56
C VAL A 77 -3.02 0.24 -5.64
N GLY A 78 -1.76 -0.18 -5.76
CA GLY A 78 -0.62 0.41 -5.04
C GLY A 78 -0.36 1.87 -5.37
N MET A 79 -0.78 2.35 -6.56
CA MET A 79 -0.66 3.76 -6.94
C MET A 79 -1.75 4.65 -6.34
N LEU A 80 -2.93 4.09 -6.03
CA LEU A 80 -4.12 4.86 -5.64
C LEU A 80 -3.89 5.76 -4.42
N PRO A 81 -3.26 5.31 -3.31
CA PRO A 81 -3.01 6.16 -2.16
C PRO A 81 -2.16 7.39 -2.49
N ALA A 82 -1.12 7.20 -3.32
CA ALA A 82 -0.25 8.29 -3.74
C ALA A 82 -1.01 9.31 -4.60
N MET A 83 -1.83 8.85 -5.54
CA MET A 83 -2.69 9.73 -6.34
C MET A 83 -3.67 10.52 -5.46
N VAL A 84 -4.36 9.83 -4.54
CA VAL A 84 -5.31 10.47 -3.63
C VAL A 84 -4.63 11.52 -2.77
N ARG A 85 -3.46 11.23 -2.20
CA ARG A 85 -2.65 12.19 -1.42
C ARG A 85 -2.20 13.38 -2.25
N PHE A 86 -1.78 13.14 -3.49
CA PHE A 86 -1.36 14.20 -4.40
C PHE A 86 -2.51 15.19 -4.66
N PHE A 87 -3.71 14.69 -4.98
CA PHE A 87 -4.84 15.55 -5.32
C PHE A 87 -5.49 16.21 -4.09
N THR A 88 -5.66 15.45 -3.00
CA THR A 88 -6.32 15.97 -1.79
C THR A 88 -5.39 16.80 -0.91
N GLY A 89 -4.07 16.61 -1.00
CA GLY A 89 -3.11 17.19 -0.07
C GLY A 89 -3.23 16.65 1.36
N ARG A 90 -3.98 15.57 1.58
CA ARG A 90 -4.27 14.99 2.91
C ARG A 90 -3.87 13.52 2.98
N LYS A 91 -3.38 13.08 4.13
CA LYS A 91 -2.93 11.69 4.38
C LYS A 91 -4.12 10.75 4.56
N ASN A 92 -5.16 11.20 5.25
CA ASN A 92 -6.25 10.36 5.72
C ASN A 92 -7.09 9.74 4.59
N PRO A 93 -7.54 10.48 3.56
CA PRO A 93 -8.28 9.86 2.45
C PRO A 93 -7.47 8.74 1.76
N GLY A 94 -6.15 8.91 1.65
CA GLY A 94 -5.26 7.89 1.10
C GLY A 94 -5.25 6.58 1.91
N ARG A 95 -5.47 6.62 3.24
CA ARG A 95 -5.49 5.42 4.10
C ARG A 95 -6.62 4.46 3.77
N LEU A 96 -7.76 4.98 3.33
CA LEU A 96 -8.87 4.13 2.91
C LEU A 96 -8.48 3.31 1.67
N PHE A 97 -7.81 3.95 0.70
CA PHE A 97 -7.29 3.28 -0.48
C PHE A 97 -6.13 2.34 -0.14
N GLU A 98 -5.30 2.65 0.85
CA GLU A 98 -4.29 1.70 1.35
C GLU A 98 -4.94 0.48 1.98
N ALA A 99 -5.96 0.67 2.83
CA ALA A 99 -6.64 -0.45 3.46
C ALA A 99 -7.29 -1.38 2.43
N GLY A 100 -8.03 -0.82 1.47
CA GLY A 100 -8.63 -1.59 0.37
C GLY A 100 -7.60 -2.23 -0.55
N GLY A 101 -6.55 -1.48 -0.92
CA GLY A 101 -5.44 -1.98 -1.73
C GLY A 101 -4.70 -3.13 -1.06
N LEU A 102 -4.39 -3.02 0.23
CA LEU A 102 -3.76 -4.08 1.01
C LEU A 102 -4.67 -5.30 1.20
N ALA A 103 -5.99 -5.11 1.32
CA ALA A 103 -6.94 -6.22 1.34
C ALA A 103 -6.95 -6.96 -0.01
N PHE A 104 -6.89 -6.23 -1.12
CA PHE A 104 -6.72 -6.81 -2.45
C PHE A 104 -5.37 -7.53 -2.58
N CYS A 105 -4.27 -6.90 -2.16
CA CYS A 105 -2.94 -7.51 -2.17
C CYS A 105 -2.91 -8.79 -1.34
N PHE A 106 -3.53 -8.83 -0.17
CA PHE A 106 -3.64 -10.04 0.64
C PHE A 106 -4.20 -11.24 -0.17
N VAL A 107 -5.32 -11.03 -0.89
CA VAL A 107 -5.93 -12.08 -1.71
C VAL A 107 -5.04 -12.45 -2.91
N ALA A 108 -4.49 -11.44 -3.58
CA ALA A 108 -3.63 -11.61 -4.75
C ALA A 108 -2.32 -12.35 -4.41
N GLU A 109 -1.63 -11.92 -3.35
CA GLU A 109 -0.40 -12.51 -2.84
C GLU A 109 -0.64 -13.95 -2.36
N PHE A 110 -1.77 -14.21 -1.68
CA PHE A 110 -2.12 -15.57 -1.27
C PHE A 110 -2.31 -16.50 -2.46
N TYR A 111 -2.98 -16.04 -3.51
CA TYR A 111 -3.12 -16.80 -4.77
C TYR A 111 -1.76 -17.02 -5.45
N LEU A 112 -0.94 -15.97 -5.56
CA LEU A 112 0.39 -16.05 -6.14
C LEU A 112 1.33 -16.97 -5.35
N LEU A 113 1.18 -17.07 -4.04
CA LEU A 113 1.97 -17.98 -3.22
C LEU A 113 1.77 -19.46 -3.62
N VAL A 114 0.60 -19.79 -4.17
CA VAL A 114 0.25 -21.14 -4.62
C VAL A 114 0.60 -21.36 -6.10
N VAL A 115 0.38 -20.35 -6.95
CA VAL A 115 0.44 -20.50 -8.42
C VAL A 115 1.73 -19.96 -9.03
N PHE A 116 2.41 -19.01 -8.37
CA PHE A 116 3.56 -18.35 -8.97
C PHE A 116 4.76 -19.31 -9.11
N PRO A 117 5.33 -19.44 -10.31
CA PRO A 117 6.51 -20.25 -10.53
C PRO A 117 7.74 -19.50 -9.99
N PHE A 118 8.11 -19.74 -8.73
CA PHE A 118 9.31 -19.15 -8.11
C PHE A 118 10.61 -19.77 -8.65
N ASN A 119 10.85 -19.62 -9.96
CA ASN A 119 12.05 -20.04 -10.65
C ASN A 119 12.75 -18.81 -11.26
N PHE A 120 13.84 -18.39 -10.63
CA PHE A 120 14.61 -17.20 -11.05
C PHE A 120 15.78 -17.52 -11.98
N ALA A 121 15.89 -18.76 -12.48
CA ALA A 121 17.03 -19.19 -13.31
C ALA A 121 17.23 -18.34 -14.58
N HIS A 122 16.18 -17.71 -15.08
CA HIS A 122 16.22 -16.87 -16.29
C HIS A 122 16.08 -15.37 -15.99
N PHE A 123 16.02 -14.97 -14.72
CA PHE A 123 15.61 -13.61 -14.36
C PHE A 123 16.65 -12.52 -14.66
N ALA A 124 17.93 -12.86 -14.90
CA ALA A 124 18.95 -11.82 -14.98
C ALA A 124 20.21 -12.13 -15.77
N GLU A 125 20.14 -12.49 -17.05
CA GLU A 125 21.36 -12.63 -17.87
C GLU A 125 22.31 -11.39 -17.84
N PRO A 126 21.87 -10.14 -17.64
CA PRO A 126 22.78 -9.00 -17.38
C PRO A 126 22.92 -8.56 -15.91
N LEU A 127 22.14 -9.10 -14.96
CA LEU A 127 22.12 -8.68 -13.54
C LEU A 127 22.32 -9.84 -12.54
N VAL A 128 22.82 -11.00 -13.00
CA VAL A 128 22.94 -12.24 -12.20
C VAL A 128 23.51 -11.94 -10.81
N PHE A 129 24.64 -11.23 -10.71
CA PHE A 129 25.31 -10.97 -9.42
C PHE A 129 24.42 -10.27 -8.38
N LEU A 130 23.43 -9.48 -8.80
CA LEU A 130 22.58 -8.70 -7.90
C LEU A 130 21.43 -9.53 -7.34
N ILE A 131 21.03 -10.60 -8.03
CA ILE A 131 19.83 -11.37 -7.70
C ILE A 131 20.07 -12.87 -7.54
N ASP A 132 21.28 -13.38 -7.79
CA ASP A 132 21.62 -14.80 -7.65
C ASP A 132 21.40 -15.34 -6.23
N TRP A 133 21.47 -14.46 -5.23
CA TRP A 133 21.17 -14.78 -3.84
C TRP A 133 19.66 -15.02 -3.57
N VAL A 134 18.77 -14.63 -4.50
CA VAL A 134 17.31 -14.74 -4.38
C VAL A 134 16.88 -16.15 -4.81
N SER A 135 16.92 -17.09 -3.86
CA SER A 135 16.39 -18.43 -4.10
C SER A 135 14.85 -18.45 -4.19
N GLY A 136 14.31 -19.46 -4.88
CA GLY A 136 12.85 -19.69 -4.94
C GLY A 136 12.21 -19.91 -3.56
N THR A 137 12.96 -20.43 -2.59
CA THR A 137 12.52 -20.56 -1.19
C THR A 137 12.48 -19.19 -0.50
N PHE A 138 13.52 -18.39 -0.68
CA PHE A 138 13.58 -17.04 -0.10
C PHE A 138 12.42 -16.17 -0.61
N ALA A 139 12.16 -16.17 -1.92
CA ALA A 139 11.05 -15.40 -2.49
C ALA A 139 9.68 -15.86 -1.98
N ARG A 140 9.46 -17.18 -1.79
CA ARG A 140 8.24 -17.71 -1.17
C ARG A 140 8.07 -17.23 0.27
N LEU A 141 9.14 -17.21 1.06
CA LEU A 141 9.11 -16.69 2.43
C LEU A 141 8.79 -15.20 2.45
N MET A 142 9.39 -14.41 1.55
CA MET A 142 9.11 -12.98 1.43
C MET A 142 7.66 -12.72 1.02
N LEU A 143 7.12 -13.48 0.07
CA LEU A 143 5.70 -13.35 -0.31
C LEU A 143 4.78 -13.80 0.84
N GLY A 144 5.12 -14.87 1.56
CA GLY A 144 4.36 -15.29 2.73
C GLY A 144 4.33 -14.25 3.84
N PHE A 145 5.45 -13.55 4.06
CA PHE A 145 5.50 -12.40 4.95
C PHE A 145 4.65 -11.24 4.42
N ALA A 146 4.70 -10.94 3.12
CA ALA A 146 3.88 -9.91 2.49
C ALA A 146 2.39 -10.15 2.73
N VAL A 147 1.90 -11.39 2.54
CA VAL A 147 0.51 -11.79 2.83
C VAL A 147 0.11 -11.40 4.26
N LEU A 148 0.93 -11.79 5.25
CA LEU A 148 0.63 -11.50 6.65
C LEU A 148 0.60 -9.98 6.92
N MET A 149 1.58 -9.25 6.39
CA MET A 149 1.67 -7.81 6.58
C MET A 149 0.53 -7.06 5.88
N SER A 150 0.11 -7.50 4.70
CA SER A 150 -1.03 -6.96 3.96
C SER A 150 -2.31 -7.01 4.80
N ALA A 151 -2.59 -8.15 5.46
CA ALA A 151 -3.74 -8.27 6.35
C ALA A 151 -3.65 -7.33 7.57
N ILE A 152 -2.50 -7.32 8.26
CA ILE A 152 -2.30 -6.48 9.47
C ILE A 152 -2.41 -4.99 9.13
N PHE A 153 -1.72 -4.54 8.09
CA PHE A 153 -1.72 -3.14 7.69
C PHE A 153 -3.04 -2.68 7.09
N SER A 154 -3.79 -3.58 6.43
CA SER A 154 -5.14 -3.27 5.94
C SER A 154 -6.05 -2.87 7.12
N ILE A 155 -6.11 -3.70 8.15
CA ILE A 155 -6.91 -3.43 9.36
C ILE A 155 -6.42 -2.17 10.06
N HIS A 156 -5.10 -2.04 10.24
CA HIS A 156 -4.50 -0.87 10.90
C HIS A 156 -4.84 0.44 10.19
N ASN A 157 -4.71 0.50 8.85
CA ASN A 157 -5.03 1.70 8.08
C ASN A 157 -6.52 2.03 8.10
N LEU A 158 -7.39 1.02 8.13
CA LEU A 158 -8.83 1.21 8.23
C LEU A 158 -9.22 1.81 9.59
N LEU A 159 -8.67 1.26 10.68
CA LEU A 159 -8.89 1.80 12.03
C LEU A 159 -8.43 3.26 12.12
N LEU A 160 -7.20 3.54 11.68
CA LEU A 160 -6.67 4.90 11.69
C LEU A 160 -7.47 5.86 10.81
N TYR A 161 -7.99 5.40 9.67
CA TYR A 161 -8.84 6.21 8.80
C TYR A 161 -10.09 6.71 9.54
N PHE A 162 -10.81 5.79 10.19
CA PHE A 162 -12.03 6.13 10.92
C PHE A 162 -11.74 6.97 12.17
N SER A 163 -10.69 6.64 12.94
CA SER A 163 -10.35 7.42 14.13
C SER A 163 -9.96 8.87 13.81
N VAL A 164 -9.15 9.10 12.76
CA VAL A 164 -8.78 10.46 12.33
C VAL A 164 -9.98 11.22 11.80
N ARG A 165 -10.85 10.55 11.04
CA ARG A 165 -12.08 11.16 10.51
C ARG A 165 -13.00 11.63 11.64
N ARG A 166 -13.26 10.76 12.63
CA ARG A 166 -14.07 11.07 13.82
C ARG A 166 -13.51 12.29 14.57
N LEU A 167 -12.19 12.33 14.79
CA LEU A 167 -11.53 13.45 15.47
C LEU A 167 -11.68 14.79 14.71
N THR A 168 -11.58 14.75 13.38
CA THR A 168 -11.72 15.96 12.56
C THR A 168 -13.15 16.47 12.61
N GLU A 169 -14.14 15.58 12.50
CA GLU A 169 -15.56 15.93 12.59
C GLU A 169 -15.94 16.52 13.96
N LEU A 170 -15.38 15.99 15.05
CA LEU A 170 -15.57 16.53 16.41
C LEU A 170 -14.93 17.92 16.58
N GLY A 171 -13.74 18.13 16.02
CA GLY A 171 -13.05 19.42 16.06
C GLY A 171 -13.84 20.54 15.36
N ASP A 172 -14.41 20.26 14.18
CA ASP A 172 -15.22 21.21 13.41
C ASP A 172 -16.55 21.56 14.10
N SER A 173 -17.08 20.65 14.94
CA SER A 173 -18.33 20.84 15.68
C SER A 173 -18.20 21.69 16.96
N SER A 174 -16.97 22.06 17.36
CA SER A 174 -16.74 22.87 18.57
C SER A 174 -17.04 24.35 18.29
N PRO A 175 -17.80 25.07 19.15
CA PRO A 175 -18.12 26.47 18.94
C PRO A 175 -16.83 27.32 18.89
N LYS A 176 -16.68 28.13 17.84
CA LYS A 176 -15.57 29.08 17.73
C LYS A 176 -15.66 30.09 18.88
N PRO A 177 -14.56 30.45 19.55
CA PRO A 177 -14.58 31.49 20.57
C PRO A 177 -15.08 32.80 19.94
N SER A 178 -16.03 33.45 20.61
CA SER A 178 -16.51 34.78 20.21
C SER A 178 -15.33 35.74 20.13
N GLU A 179 -15.11 36.34 18.96
CA GLU A 179 -14.13 37.42 18.81
C GLU A 179 -14.50 38.57 19.78
N PRO A 180 -13.52 39.13 20.51
CA PRO A 180 -13.74 40.27 21.41
C PRO A 180 -14.01 41.58 20.65
#